data_AF-A0A935F3Y2-F1
#
_entry.id   AF-A0A935F3Y2-F1
#
_cell.length_a   1.000
_cell.length_b   1.000
_cell.length_c   1.000
_cell.angle_alpha   90.00
_cell.angle_beta   90.00
_cell.angle_gamma   90.00
#
_symmetry.space_group_name_H-M   'P 1'
#
loop_
_entity.id
_entity.type
_entity.pdbx_description
1 polymer ?
#
loop_
_entity_poly.entity_id
_entity_poly.type
_entity_poly.pdbx_seq_one_letter_code
_entity_poly.pdbx_strand_id
1 'polypeptide(L)'
;MTTVRAAVPVRRRAGQGVLMAIAAALAIAPAGAAPILPMPPATPVRAVLAAHHGELVADPYRWLEDTGSTSTREWFEAQNAYARNVLDALPGHASLRSELAQLLAASASVRDARRGGDRVFALKREAGEQTFRLVVRAGVDGTDRVAVDPARWRTPADAAAIDYYAPSPNGRLVAGRDLARRQRVVDAARGRRRFRDRGRHADSPRGLRLRRVALRFGRPLVPAGARDLARRGSRGHIP
;
A
#
# COMPACT_ATOMS: atom_id res chain seq x y z
N MET A 1 -5.38 -0.11 72.11
CA MET A 1 -4.96 -1.50 72.37
C MET A 1 -6.17 -2.40 72.21
N THR A 2 -5.93 -3.64 71.75
CA THR A 2 -6.87 -4.77 71.66
C THR A 2 -7.65 -4.95 70.34
N THR A 3 -7.06 -5.84 69.54
CA THR A 3 -7.58 -6.62 68.40
C THR A 3 -8.79 -7.48 68.78
N VAL A 4 -9.78 -7.61 67.89
CA VAL A 4 -10.56 -8.87 67.73
C VAL A 4 -10.87 -9.12 66.25
N ARG A 5 -10.50 -10.33 65.82
CA ARG A 5 -10.67 -10.96 64.52
C ARG A 5 -11.93 -11.83 64.57
N ALA A 6 -12.82 -11.73 63.59
CA ALA A 6 -13.89 -12.70 63.34
C ALA A 6 -14.18 -12.71 61.83
N ALA A 7 -13.68 -13.70 61.08
CA ALA A 7 -14.30 -15.01 60.81
C ALA A 7 -15.47 -14.91 59.82
N VAL A 8 -15.17 -15.26 58.57
CA VAL A 8 -16.07 -15.31 57.41
C VAL A 8 -16.92 -16.60 57.47
N PRO A 9 -18.26 -16.53 57.43
CA PRO A 9 -19.07 -17.72 57.17
C PRO A 9 -19.33 -17.88 55.66
N VAL A 10 -18.78 -18.95 55.08
CA VAL A 10 -19.17 -19.46 53.76
C VAL A 10 -20.51 -20.17 53.90
N ARG A 11 -21.57 -19.60 53.30
CA ARG A 11 -22.86 -20.29 53.13
C ARG A 11 -22.92 -20.97 51.77
N ARG A 12 -22.97 -22.31 51.78
CA ARG A 12 -23.39 -23.14 50.65
C ARG A 12 -24.92 -23.06 50.50
N ARG A 13 -25.41 -22.78 49.29
CA ARG A 13 -26.76 -23.16 48.81
C ARG A 13 -26.60 -23.59 47.35
N ALA A 14 -26.71 -24.90 47.10
CA ALA A 14 -27.93 -25.61 46.75
C ALA A 14 -28.22 -25.45 45.25
N GLY A 15 -27.98 -26.53 44.52
CA GLY A 15 -28.12 -26.60 43.08
C GLY A 15 -29.58 -26.49 42.64
N GLN A 16 -29.79 -25.75 41.55
CA GLN A 16 -30.96 -25.88 40.70
C GLN A 16 -30.45 -26.25 39.32
N GLY A 17 -30.80 -27.46 38.88
CA GLY A 17 -30.55 -27.93 37.53
C GLY A 17 -31.37 -27.09 36.55
N VAL A 18 -30.69 -26.48 35.58
CA VAL A 18 -31.32 -25.96 34.38
C VAL A 18 -31.06 -27.00 33.30
N LEU A 19 -32.09 -27.77 32.99
CA LEU A 19 -32.07 -28.72 31.89
C LEU A 19 -31.98 -27.97 30.56
N MET A 20 -31.13 -28.49 29.68
CA MET A 20 -30.97 -28.14 28.27
C MET A 20 -32.30 -28.19 27.50
N ALA A 21 -32.55 -27.16 26.71
CA ALA A 21 -33.29 -27.26 25.46
C ALA A 21 -32.73 -26.24 24.44
N ILE A 22 -31.54 -26.52 23.91
CA ILE A 22 -31.07 -25.86 22.69
C ILE A 22 -31.83 -26.54 21.54
N ALA A 23 -32.95 -25.97 21.14
CA ALA A 23 -33.55 -26.28 19.85
C ALA A 23 -32.64 -25.70 18.76
N ALA A 24 -31.73 -26.54 18.24
CA ALA A 24 -30.98 -26.23 17.04
C ALA A 24 -31.95 -26.25 15.86
N ALA A 25 -32.60 -25.12 15.59
CA ALA A 25 -33.24 -24.86 14.32
C ALA A 25 -32.13 -24.73 13.28
N LEU A 26 -31.79 -25.85 12.63
CA LEU A 26 -30.97 -25.85 11.43
C LEU A 26 -31.78 -25.14 10.34
N ALA A 27 -31.61 -23.83 10.24
CA ALA A 27 -32.09 -23.07 9.10
C ALA A 27 -31.34 -23.59 7.87
N ILE A 28 -31.99 -24.47 7.12
CA ILE A 28 -31.60 -24.79 5.75
C ILE A 28 -31.81 -23.50 4.98
N ALA A 29 -30.75 -22.69 4.84
CA ALA A 29 -30.76 -21.59 3.91
C ALA A 29 -31.09 -22.18 2.54
N PRO A 30 -32.14 -21.71 1.84
CA PRO A 30 -32.36 -22.16 0.47
C PRO A 30 -31.08 -21.87 -0.30
N ALA A 31 -30.55 -22.89 -0.98
CA ALA A 31 -29.47 -22.70 -1.94
C ALA A 31 -29.98 -21.69 -2.98
N GLY A 32 -29.59 -20.42 -2.80
CA GLY A 32 -30.01 -19.35 -3.67
C GLY A 32 -29.59 -19.72 -5.09
N ALA A 33 -30.55 -19.80 -6.00
CA ALA A 33 -30.25 -19.92 -7.41
C ALA A 33 -29.25 -18.82 -7.77
N ALA A 34 -28.14 -19.18 -8.43
CA ALA A 34 -27.14 -18.21 -8.83
C ALA A 34 -27.83 -17.13 -9.68
N PRO A 35 -27.68 -15.84 -9.34
CA PRO A 35 -28.33 -14.79 -10.11
C PRO A 35 -27.84 -14.85 -11.55
N ILE A 36 -28.78 -14.89 -12.50
CA ILE A 36 -28.46 -14.78 -13.92
C ILE A 36 -27.97 -13.34 -14.13
N LEU A 37 -26.68 -13.18 -14.36
CA LEU A 37 -26.09 -11.87 -14.61
C LEU A 37 -26.47 -11.40 -16.02
N PRO A 38 -26.80 -10.11 -16.21
CA PRO A 38 -26.94 -9.55 -17.55
C PRO A 38 -25.62 -9.71 -18.31
N MET A 39 -25.68 -9.80 -19.63
CA MET A 39 -24.45 -9.79 -20.43
C MET A 39 -23.73 -8.45 -20.29
N PRO A 40 -22.38 -8.44 -20.27
CA PRO A 40 -21.63 -7.19 -20.29
C PRO A 40 -21.89 -6.42 -21.60
N PRO A 41 -21.67 -5.10 -21.61
CA PRO A 41 -21.74 -4.32 -22.85
C PRO A 41 -20.82 -4.90 -23.92
N ALA A 42 -21.32 -4.98 -25.15
CA ALA A 42 -20.55 -5.49 -26.28
C ALA A 42 -19.32 -4.62 -26.55
N THR A 43 -18.21 -5.25 -26.95
CA THR A 43 -16.98 -4.55 -27.33
C THR A 43 -16.85 -4.54 -28.86
N PRO A 44 -16.87 -3.37 -29.51
CA PRO A 44 -16.67 -3.27 -30.96
C PRO A 44 -15.35 -3.91 -31.40
N VAL A 45 -15.44 -4.77 -32.40
CA VAL A 45 -14.28 -5.38 -33.06
C VAL A 45 -13.85 -4.47 -34.21
N ARG A 46 -12.59 -4.05 -34.20
CA ARG A 46 -11.95 -3.28 -35.27
C ARG A 46 -10.65 -3.98 -35.64
N ALA A 47 -10.70 -4.87 -36.63
CA ALA A 47 -9.54 -5.68 -37.00
C ALA A 47 -8.37 -4.82 -37.48
N VAL A 48 -7.26 -4.86 -36.74
CA VAL A 48 -5.98 -4.29 -37.17
C VAL A 48 -4.96 -5.42 -37.23
N LEU A 49 -4.30 -5.60 -38.36
CA LEU A 49 -3.21 -6.58 -38.52
C LEU A 49 -1.87 -5.89 -38.24
N ALA A 50 -1.02 -6.51 -37.42
CA ALA A 50 0.37 -6.10 -37.22
C ALA A 50 1.31 -7.22 -37.66
N ALA A 51 2.38 -6.86 -38.38
CA ALA A 51 3.43 -7.80 -38.73
C ALA A 51 4.48 -7.86 -37.62
N HIS A 52 4.69 -9.05 -37.04
CA HIS A 52 5.73 -9.32 -36.06
C HIS A 52 6.63 -10.44 -36.61
N HIS A 53 7.89 -10.12 -36.88
CA HIS A 53 8.86 -11.10 -37.42
C HIS A 53 8.39 -11.83 -38.70
N GLY A 54 7.62 -11.15 -39.54
CA GLY A 54 7.06 -11.73 -40.77
C GLY A 54 5.70 -12.41 -40.60
N GLU A 55 5.19 -12.56 -39.38
CA GLU A 55 3.87 -13.13 -39.09
C GLU A 55 2.83 -12.03 -38.87
N LEU A 56 1.64 -12.20 -39.45
CA LEU A 56 0.52 -11.27 -39.28
C LEU A 56 -0.31 -11.65 -38.04
N VAL A 57 -0.41 -10.74 -37.08
CA VAL A 57 -1.19 -10.90 -35.85
C VAL A 57 -2.35 -9.91 -35.86
N ALA A 58 -3.58 -10.41 -35.68
CA ALA A 58 -4.78 -9.59 -35.55
C ALA A 58 -4.95 -9.06 -34.12
N ASP A 59 -5.20 -7.76 -34.01
CA ASP A 59 -5.52 -7.07 -32.78
C ASP A 59 -6.82 -6.27 -32.96
N PRO A 60 -7.98 -6.94 -32.78
CA PRO A 60 -9.28 -6.34 -33.01
C PRO A 60 -9.66 -5.25 -31.99
N TYR A 61 -8.86 -5.08 -30.93
CA TYR A 61 -9.15 -4.18 -29.82
C TYR A 61 -8.10 -3.09 -29.61
N ARG A 62 -7.15 -2.94 -30.55
CA ARG A 62 -6.10 -1.90 -30.52
C ARG A 62 -6.62 -0.49 -30.24
N TRP A 63 -7.84 -0.20 -30.68
CA TRP A 63 -8.46 1.10 -30.46
C TRP A 63 -8.67 1.44 -28.97
N LEU A 64 -8.72 0.44 -28.08
CA LEU A 64 -8.79 0.62 -26.63
C LEU A 64 -7.46 1.12 -26.04
N GLU A 65 -6.34 1.02 -26.76
CA GLU A 65 -5.05 1.55 -26.29
C GLU A 65 -5.02 3.08 -26.27
N ASP A 66 -5.81 3.73 -27.12
CA ASP A 66 -6.00 5.19 -27.06
C ASP A 66 -7.03 5.53 -25.99
N THR A 67 -6.56 5.60 -24.74
CA THR A 67 -7.35 6.02 -23.58
C THR A 67 -7.83 7.47 -23.67
N GLY A 68 -7.26 8.26 -24.59
CA GLY A 68 -7.65 9.63 -24.87
C GLY A 68 -8.81 9.74 -25.85
N SER A 69 -9.19 8.69 -26.57
CA SER A 69 -10.29 8.74 -27.54
C SER A 69 -11.67 8.77 -26.86
N THR A 70 -12.65 9.41 -27.50
CA THR A 70 -14.04 9.40 -27.02
C THR A 70 -14.58 7.97 -26.96
N SER A 71 -14.34 7.15 -27.98
CA SER A 71 -14.84 5.77 -28.02
C SER A 71 -14.33 4.93 -26.86
N THR A 72 -13.06 5.06 -26.49
CA THR A 72 -12.46 4.27 -25.40
C THR A 72 -13.01 4.70 -24.05
N ARG A 73 -13.23 6.01 -23.85
CA ARG A 73 -13.85 6.54 -22.63
C ARG A 73 -15.30 6.05 -22.48
N GLU A 74 -16.10 6.13 -23.54
CA GLU A 74 -17.48 5.62 -23.54
C GLU A 74 -17.53 4.12 -23.22
N TRP A 75 -16.59 3.34 -23.78
CA TRP A 75 -16.48 1.93 -23.46
C TRP A 75 -16.12 1.69 -21.99
N PHE A 76 -15.15 2.42 -21.43
CA PHE A 76 -14.82 2.33 -19.99
C PHE A 76 -16.01 2.67 -19.11
N GLU A 77 -16.76 3.71 -19.44
CA GLU A 77 -17.95 4.11 -18.68
C GLU A 77 -19.02 3.02 -18.72
N ALA A 78 -19.31 2.44 -19.88
CA ALA A 78 -20.28 1.37 -20.03
C ALA A 78 -19.87 0.11 -19.23
N GLN A 79 -18.60 -0.31 -19.31
CA GLN A 79 -18.11 -1.47 -18.57
C GLN A 79 -18.09 -1.20 -17.05
N ASN A 80 -17.69 0.00 -16.62
CA ASN A 80 -17.72 0.39 -15.21
C ASN A 80 -19.15 0.41 -14.66
N ALA A 81 -20.11 0.95 -15.42
CA ALA A 81 -21.51 0.98 -15.02
C ALA A 81 -22.09 -0.43 -14.87
N TYR A 82 -21.80 -1.32 -15.82
CA TYR A 82 -22.17 -2.73 -15.74
C TYR A 82 -21.58 -3.39 -14.49
N ALA A 83 -20.27 -3.25 -14.27
CA ALA A 83 -19.60 -3.84 -13.12
C ALA A 83 -20.15 -3.32 -11.79
N ARG A 84 -20.45 -2.01 -11.69
CA ARG A 84 -21.08 -1.41 -10.50
C ARG A 84 -22.46 -1.96 -10.26
N ASN A 85 -23.30 -2.05 -11.30
CA ASN A 85 -24.64 -2.64 -11.18
C ASN A 85 -24.57 -4.07 -10.62
N VAL A 86 -23.69 -4.91 -11.17
CA VAL A 86 -23.52 -6.29 -10.71
C VAL A 86 -22.99 -6.37 -9.27
N LEU A 87 -21.89 -5.65 -8.97
CA LEU A 87 -21.23 -5.74 -7.65
C LEU A 87 -22.05 -5.09 -6.54
N ASP A 88 -22.69 -3.94 -6.80
CA ASP A 88 -23.46 -3.22 -5.80
C ASP A 88 -24.77 -3.94 -5.46
N ALA A 89 -25.30 -4.75 -6.38
CA ALA A 89 -26.48 -5.60 -6.16
C ALA A 89 -26.18 -6.89 -5.38
N LEU A 90 -24.91 -7.25 -5.14
CA LEU A 90 -24.57 -8.47 -4.43
C LEU A 90 -25.07 -8.42 -2.97
N PRO A 91 -25.82 -9.45 -2.51
CA PRO A 91 -26.25 -9.53 -1.12
C PRO A 91 -25.06 -9.43 -0.16
N GLY A 92 -25.16 -8.53 0.82
CA GLY A 92 -24.11 -8.32 1.82
C GLY A 92 -22.95 -7.41 1.38
N HIS A 93 -22.84 -6.99 0.12
CA HIS A 93 -21.74 -6.13 -0.35
C HIS A 93 -21.65 -4.81 0.43
N ALA A 94 -22.78 -4.13 0.65
CA ALA A 94 -22.81 -2.89 1.40
C ALA A 94 -22.39 -3.06 2.88
N SER A 95 -22.78 -4.18 3.50
CA SER A 95 -22.42 -4.51 4.88
C SER A 95 -20.93 -4.82 5.00
N LEU A 96 -20.40 -5.70 4.15
CA LEU A 96 -18.97 -6.01 4.07
C LEU A 96 -18.12 -4.77 3.81
N ARG A 97 -18.55 -3.90 2.89
CA ARG A 97 -17.87 -2.63 2.60
C ARG A 97 -17.79 -1.73 3.84
N SER A 98 -18.88 -1.65 4.61
CA SER A 98 -18.94 -0.86 5.84
C SER A 98 -18.02 -1.42 6.92
N GLU A 99 -18.09 -2.73 7.16
CA GLU A 99 -17.27 -3.40 8.17
C GLU A 99 -15.77 -3.29 7.84
N LEU A 100 -15.39 -3.56 6.59
CA LEU A 100 -14.01 -3.42 6.14
C LEU A 100 -13.52 -1.97 6.29
N ALA A 101 -14.36 -0.98 5.97
CA ALA A 101 -14.01 0.43 6.14
C ALA A 101 -13.73 0.78 7.61
N GLN A 102 -14.52 0.23 8.55
CA GLN A 102 -14.30 0.42 9.98
C GLN A 102 -12.99 -0.23 10.44
N LEU A 103 -12.76 -1.49 10.06
CA LEU A 103 -11.55 -2.23 10.43
C LEU A 103 -10.28 -1.56 9.89
N LEU A 104 -10.29 -1.11 8.64
CA LEU A 104 -9.15 -0.43 8.01
C LEU A 104 -8.88 0.97 8.61
N ALA A 105 -9.90 1.60 9.20
CA ALA A 105 -9.80 2.90 9.84
C ALA A 105 -9.50 2.83 11.36
N ALA A 106 -9.60 1.64 11.97
CA ALA A 106 -9.62 1.47 13.42
C ALA A 106 -8.31 1.83 14.14
N SER A 107 -7.17 1.79 13.45
CA SER A 107 -5.87 1.99 14.08
C SER A 107 -4.94 2.91 13.31
N ALA A 108 -4.10 3.61 14.07
CA ALA A 108 -2.93 4.27 13.54
C ALA A 108 -1.92 3.23 13.06
N SER A 109 -1.18 3.57 12.01
CA SER A 109 -0.16 2.70 11.41
C SER A 109 1.14 3.47 11.24
N VAL A 110 2.25 2.83 11.60
CA VAL A 110 3.62 3.30 11.34
C VAL A 110 4.33 2.23 10.53
N ARG A 111 5.00 2.61 9.45
CA ARG A 111 5.76 1.67 8.60
C ARG A 111 6.99 2.30 7.97
N ASP A 112 7.83 1.43 7.40
CA ASP A 112 9.06 1.76 6.68
C ASP A 112 10.04 2.61 7.50
N ALA A 113 10.15 2.40 8.81
CA ALA A 113 11.03 3.22 9.65
C ALA A 113 12.51 3.14 9.19
N ARG A 114 13.14 4.31 9.00
CA ARG A 114 14.53 4.45 8.54
C ARG A 114 15.29 5.45 9.40
N ARG A 115 16.53 5.11 9.74
CA ARG A 115 17.44 6.00 10.46
C ARG A 115 18.27 6.85 9.49
N GLY A 116 18.48 8.11 9.84
CA GLY A 116 19.49 8.98 9.23
C GLY A 116 20.10 9.86 10.32
N GLY A 117 21.40 9.72 10.58
CA GLY A 117 22.06 10.31 11.75
C GLY A 117 21.32 9.90 13.04
N ASP A 118 21.02 10.88 13.88
CA ASP A 118 20.27 10.66 15.13
C ASP A 118 18.75 10.85 14.97
N ARG A 119 18.24 10.78 13.74
CA ARG A 119 16.81 10.92 13.45
C ARG A 119 16.23 9.63 12.91
N VAL A 120 14.97 9.40 13.24
CA VAL A 120 14.16 8.34 12.65
C VAL A 120 13.07 8.97 11.79
N PHE A 121 12.92 8.45 10.59
CA PHE A 121 11.91 8.84 9.62
C PHE A 121 10.97 7.66 9.42
N ALA A 122 9.66 7.89 9.42
CA ALA A 122 8.67 6.85 9.23
C ALA A 122 7.47 7.37 8.45
N LEU A 123 6.78 6.47 7.75
CA LEU A 123 5.43 6.75 7.27
C LEU A 123 4.45 6.50 8.41
N LYS A 124 3.68 7.52 8.76
CA LYS A 124 2.65 7.44 9.80
C LYS A 124 1.30 7.89 9.27
N ARG A 125 0.25 7.21 9.68
CA ARG A 125 -1.14 7.55 9.41
C ARG A 125 -1.92 7.31 10.69
N GLU A 126 -2.70 8.28 11.13
CA GLU A 126 -3.56 8.11 12.31
C GLU A 126 -4.82 7.31 11.97
N ALA A 127 -5.55 6.86 12.99
CA ALA A 127 -6.85 6.22 12.80
C ALA A 127 -7.79 7.14 11.99
N GLY A 128 -8.53 6.56 11.04
CA GLY A 128 -9.41 7.30 10.13
C GLY A 128 -8.73 8.08 9.00
N GLU A 129 -7.41 8.29 9.03
CA GLU A 129 -6.71 8.94 7.92
C GLU A 129 -6.57 8.01 6.71
N GLN A 130 -6.67 8.57 5.51
CA GLN A 130 -6.59 7.81 4.25
C GLN A 130 -5.16 7.71 3.69
N THR A 131 -4.27 8.66 4.05
CA THR A 131 -2.93 8.77 3.45
C THR A 131 -1.85 8.85 4.52
N PHE A 132 -0.71 8.21 4.26
CA PHE A 132 0.46 8.32 5.13
C PHE A 132 1.16 9.67 4.98
N ARG A 133 1.55 10.25 6.11
CA ARG A 133 2.47 11.38 6.21
C ARG A 133 3.87 10.86 6.50
N LEU A 134 4.90 11.55 6.00
CA LEU A 134 6.27 11.30 6.43
C LEU A 134 6.52 12.09 7.71
N VAL A 135 6.80 11.38 8.80
CA VAL A 135 7.18 11.97 10.07
C VAL A 135 8.68 11.79 10.31
N VAL A 136 9.25 12.72 11.09
CA VAL A 136 10.62 12.67 11.58
C VAL A 136 10.63 12.91 13.09
N ARG A 137 11.45 12.15 13.80
CA ARG A 137 11.69 12.30 15.24
C ARG A 137 13.18 12.34 15.54
N ALA A 138 13.55 13.01 16.63
CA ALA A 138 14.91 13.02 17.15
C ALA A 138 15.09 11.82 18.09
N GLY A 139 15.91 10.84 17.72
CA GLY A 139 16.01 9.56 18.43
C GLY A 139 14.74 8.70 18.30
N VAL A 140 14.71 7.58 19.01
CA VAL A 140 13.55 6.67 19.01
C VAL A 140 12.40 7.19 19.89
N ASP A 141 12.74 7.92 20.96
CA ASP A 141 11.80 8.45 21.96
C ASP A 141 11.36 9.90 21.68
N GLY A 142 11.86 10.51 20.60
CA GLY A 142 11.49 11.87 20.23
C GLY A 142 10.05 11.98 19.73
N THR A 143 9.47 13.17 19.89
CA THR A 143 8.15 13.49 19.35
C THR A 143 8.15 13.54 17.82
N ASP A 144 7.12 12.95 17.21
CA ASP A 144 6.92 13.00 15.76
C ASP A 144 6.67 14.43 15.28
N ARG A 145 7.36 14.81 14.20
CA ARG A 145 7.11 16.03 13.44
C ARG A 145 6.83 15.68 11.99
N VAL A 146 5.82 16.30 11.39
CA VAL A 146 5.50 16.07 9.98
C VAL A 146 6.55 16.73 9.09
N ALA A 147 7.32 15.93 8.36
CA ALA A 147 8.27 16.39 7.36
C ALA A 147 7.58 16.56 5.99
N VAL A 148 6.70 15.62 5.63
CA VAL A 148 5.92 15.65 4.39
C VAL A 148 4.48 15.25 4.65
N ASP A 149 3.57 16.06 4.12
CA ASP A 149 2.13 15.81 4.13
C ASP A 149 1.59 15.79 2.69
N PRO A 150 1.22 14.61 2.15
CA PRO A 150 0.72 14.50 0.78
C PRO A 150 -0.56 15.27 0.52
N ALA A 151 -1.41 15.45 1.53
CA ALA A 151 -2.67 16.17 1.37
C ALA A 151 -2.47 17.60 0.84
N ARG A 152 -1.28 18.20 1.08
CA ARG A 152 -0.93 19.56 0.64
C ARG A 152 -0.68 19.72 -0.86
N TRP A 153 -0.72 18.64 -1.64
CA TRP A 153 -0.57 18.68 -3.10
C TRP A 153 -1.50 17.72 -3.83
N ARG A 154 -2.57 17.30 -3.16
CA ARG A 154 -3.66 16.57 -3.81
C ARG A 154 -4.30 17.45 -4.87
N THR A 155 -4.57 16.88 -6.04
CA THR A 155 -5.43 17.48 -7.05
C THR A 155 -6.64 16.56 -7.26
N PRO A 156 -7.73 17.02 -7.91
CA PRO A 156 -8.82 16.13 -8.30
C PRO A 156 -8.37 15.00 -9.22
N ALA A 157 -7.36 15.26 -10.07
CA ALA A 157 -6.82 14.30 -11.02
C ALA A 157 -5.83 13.29 -10.39
N ASP A 158 -5.08 13.69 -9.35
CA ASP A 158 -4.03 12.87 -8.76
C ASP A 158 -4.30 12.59 -7.26
N ALA A 159 -4.40 11.31 -6.92
CA ALA A 159 -4.26 10.88 -5.54
C ALA A 159 -2.86 11.22 -5.02
N ALA A 160 -2.79 11.99 -3.92
CA ALA A 160 -1.51 12.33 -3.31
C ALA A 160 -1.10 11.28 -2.27
N ALA A 161 -0.10 10.48 -2.60
CA ALA A 161 0.54 9.54 -1.69
C ALA A 161 2.06 9.51 -1.89
N ILE A 162 2.80 9.13 -0.84
CA ILE A 162 4.24 8.90 -0.91
C ILE A 162 4.47 7.48 -1.43
N ASP A 163 5.21 7.37 -2.52
CA ASP A 163 5.68 6.13 -3.12
C ASP A 163 6.97 5.64 -2.41
N TYR A 164 7.94 6.54 -2.26
CA TYR A 164 9.24 6.23 -1.68
C TYR A 164 9.83 7.40 -0.92
N TYR A 165 10.69 7.13 0.07
CA TYR A 165 11.58 8.14 0.66
C TYR A 165 12.95 7.59 1.08
N ALA A 166 13.95 8.46 1.15
CA ALA A 166 15.31 8.16 1.59
C ALA A 166 15.86 9.28 2.46
N PRO A 167 16.10 9.04 3.77
CA PRO A 167 16.85 9.96 4.60
C PRO A 167 18.29 10.10 4.13
N SER A 168 18.84 11.29 4.24
CA SER A 168 20.29 11.51 4.14
C SER A 168 21.03 10.84 5.31
N PRO A 169 22.31 10.45 5.13
CA PRO A 169 23.04 9.71 6.18
C PRO A 169 23.21 10.48 7.48
N ASN A 170 23.19 11.82 7.42
CA ASN A 170 23.25 12.71 8.58
C ASN A 170 21.87 13.17 9.09
N GLY A 171 20.78 12.70 8.48
CA GLY A 171 19.41 13.02 8.90
C GLY A 171 18.94 14.46 8.64
N ARG A 172 19.74 15.30 7.96
CA ARG A 172 19.36 16.71 7.72
C ARG A 172 18.35 16.87 6.59
N LEU A 173 18.45 16.02 5.57
CA LEU A 173 17.57 16.00 4.41
C LEU A 173 16.84 14.67 4.28
N VAL A 174 15.69 14.68 3.61
CA VAL A 174 14.99 13.49 3.12
C VAL A 174 14.53 13.71 1.68
N ALA A 175 14.83 12.76 0.80
CA ALA A 175 14.29 12.72 -0.55
C ALA A 175 13.00 11.87 -0.56
N GLY A 176 12.01 12.25 -1.34
CA GLY A 176 10.75 11.53 -1.48
C GLY A 176 10.21 11.59 -2.90
N ARG A 177 9.34 10.64 -3.24
CA ARG A 177 8.63 10.56 -4.52
C ARG A 177 7.15 10.31 -4.28
N ASP A 178 6.29 10.92 -5.07
CA ASP A 178 4.86 10.61 -5.09
C ASP A 178 4.49 9.58 -6.19
N LEU A 179 3.26 9.08 -6.17
CA LEU A 179 2.76 8.13 -7.17
C LEU A 179 2.76 8.69 -8.61
N ALA A 180 2.68 10.01 -8.76
CA ALA A 180 2.83 10.70 -10.04
C ALA A 180 4.32 10.88 -10.44
N ARG A 181 5.24 10.17 -9.77
CA ARG A 181 6.70 10.17 -10.00
C ARG A 181 7.38 11.51 -9.81
N ARG A 182 6.75 12.48 -9.14
CA ARG A 182 7.37 13.77 -8.82
C ARG A 182 8.30 13.59 -7.63
N GLN A 183 9.53 14.09 -7.76
CA GLN A 183 10.56 14.00 -6.72
C GLN A 183 10.67 15.28 -5.89
N ARG A 184 10.89 15.15 -4.58
CA ARG A 184 11.03 16.28 -3.65
C ARG A 184 12.17 15.99 -2.66
N VAL A 185 12.90 17.02 -2.25
CA VAL A 185 13.87 16.95 -1.14
C VAL A 185 13.47 17.97 -0.09
N VAL A 186 13.43 17.55 1.18
CA VAL A 186 12.96 18.36 2.31
C VAL A 186 14.01 18.41 3.41
N ASP A 187 14.21 19.59 4.00
CA ASP A 187 14.99 19.75 5.23
C ASP A 187 14.17 19.23 6.42
N ALA A 188 14.70 18.19 7.07
CA ALA A 188 14.05 17.47 8.15
C ALA A 188 13.95 18.30 9.45
N ALA A 189 14.73 19.37 9.61
CA ALA A 189 14.67 20.24 10.79
C ALA A 189 13.63 21.36 10.63
N ARG A 190 13.41 21.84 9.41
CA ARG A 190 12.64 23.08 9.14
C ARG A 190 11.31 22.85 8.41
N GLY A 191 10.95 21.62 8.09
CA GLY A 191 9.63 21.29 7.52
C GLY A 191 9.32 21.94 6.17
N ARG A 192 10.28 22.61 5.52
CA ARG A 192 10.32 23.00 4.08
C ARG A 192 11.54 23.89 3.79
N ARG A 193 12.31 23.51 2.76
CA ARG A 193 12.72 24.43 1.69
C ARG A 193 12.54 23.68 0.37
N ARG A 194 11.73 24.23 -0.53
CA ARG A 194 11.51 23.69 -1.88
C ARG A 194 12.86 23.65 -2.60
N PHE A 195 13.33 22.46 -2.95
CA PHE A 195 14.29 22.33 -4.04
C PHE A 195 13.59 21.87 -5.31
N ARG A 196 14.00 22.53 -6.38
CA ARG A 196 13.47 22.56 -7.75
C ARG A 196 13.13 21.18 -8.29
N ASP A 197 11.95 21.09 -8.90
CA ASP A 197 11.57 20.02 -9.80
C ASP A 197 12.68 19.85 -10.85
N ARG A 198 13.39 18.72 -10.80
CA ARG A 198 14.36 18.33 -11.84
C ARG A 198 13.86 17.06 -12.50
N GLY A 199 12.67 17.13 -13.09
CA GLY A 199 12.35 16.31 -14.24
C GLY A 199 13.35 16.62 -15.37
N ARG A 200 14.01 15.57 -15.89
CA ARG A 200 14.91 15.55 -17.05
C ARG A 200 16.21 16.35 -16.90
N HIS A 201 17.27 15.71 -16.39
CA HIS A 201 18.66 15.85 -16.90
C HIS A 201 19.55 14.88 -16.11
N ALA A 202 19.63 13.64 -16.58
CA ALA A 202 20.47 12.60 -15.99
C ALA A 202 21.98 12.79 -16.26
N ASP A 203 22.36 13.65 -17.22
CA ASP A 203 23.72 13.64 -17.79
C ASP A 203 24.54 14.93 -17.57
N SER A 204 24.20 15.77 -16.59
CA SER A 204 25.10 16.88 -16.23
C SER A 204 26.20 16.44 -15.24
N PRO A 205 27.41 17.03 -15.28
CA PRO A 205 28.50 16.72 -14.34
C PRO A 205 28.13 16.90 -12.85
N ARG A 206 27.14 17.75 -12.56
CA ARG A 206 26.54 17.92 -11.22
C ARG A 206 25.50 16.84 -10.87
N GLY A 207 24.85 16.22 -11.85
CA GLY A 207 23.97 15.05 -11.69
C GLY A 207 24.74 13.77 -11.32
N LEU A 208 25.96 13.62 -11.84
CA LEU A 208 26.84 12.50 -11.51
C LEU A 208 27.33 12.50 -10.05
N ARG A 209 27.47 13.69 -9.42
CA ARG A 209 27.81 13.78 -7.98
C ARG A 209 26.67 13.33 -7.06
N LEU A 210 25.40 13.45 -7.48
CA LEU A 210 24.25 12.96 -6.73
C LEU A 210 23.91 11.50 -7.04
N ARG A 211 24.26 10.98 -8.24
CA ARG A 211 24.31 9.54 -8.49
C ARG A 211 25.30 8.84 -7.56
N ARG A 212 26.41 9.48 -7.17
CA ARG A 212 27.36 8.92 -6.19
C ARG A 212 26.78 8.83 -4.78
N VAL A 213 25.80 9.70 -4.46
CA VAL A 213 25.04 9.64 -3.20
C VAL A 213 23.98 8.54 -3.32
N ALA A 214 23.17 8.51 -4.39
CA ALA A 214 22.13 7.50 -4.63
C ALA A 214 22.65 6.04 -4.77
N LEU A 215 23.78 5.83 -5.47
CA LEU A 215 24.36 4.49 -5.69
C LEU A 215 25.08 3.93 -4.45
N ARG A 216 25.27 4.73 -3.40
CA ARG A 216 25.75 4.24 -2.10
C ARG A 216 24.62 3.68 -1.22
N PHE A 217 23.35 3.85 -1.61
CA PHE A 217 22.17 3.40 -0.86
C PHE A 217 21.60 2.03 -1.31
N GLY A 218 22.29 1.30 -2.19
CA GLY A 218 21.71 0.11 -2.85
C GLY A 218 22.50 -1.19 -2.78
N ARG A 219 23.58 -1.31 -1.99
CA ARG A 219 24.26 -2.61 -1.83
C ARG A 219 23.87 -3.25 -0.49
N PRO A 220 23.33 -4.49 -0.47
CA PRO A 220 23.22 -5.23 0.78
C PRO A 220 24.62 -5.47 1.36
N LEU A 221 24.75 -5.30 2.67
CA LEU A 221 25.93 -5.70 3.43
C LEU A 221 26.03 -7.23 3.36
N VAL A 222 26.93 -7.75 2.52
CA VAL A 222 27.38 -9.14 2.64
C VAL A 222 28.27 -9.21 3.88
N PRO A 223 27.97 -10.06 4.89
CA PRO A 223 28.82 -10.19 6.05
C PRO A 223 30.24 -10.62 5.64
N ALA A 224 31.24 -10.00 6.28
CA ALA A 224 32.64 -10.32 6.07
C ALA A 224 32.91 -11.77 6.55
N GLY A 225 33.02 -12.70 5.60
CA GLY A 225 33.29 -14.11 5.88
C GLY A 225 33.00 -15.05 4.71
N ALA A 226 32.11 -14.69 3.79
CA ALA A 226 31.71 -15.57 2.66
C ALA A 226 32.58 -15.38 1.40
N ARG A 227 33.92 -15.36 1.52
CA ARG A 227 34.83 -15.24 0.36
C ARG A 227 35.68 -16.46 0.04
N ASP A 228 35.53 -17.58 0.76
CA ASP A 228 36.48 -18.68 0.62
C ASP A 228 35.93 -20.03 0.18
N LEU A 229 34.71 -20.08 -0.40
CA LEU A 229 34.13 -21.34 -0.88
C LEU A 229 33.75 -21.39 -2.37
N ALA A 230 34.16 -20.40 -3.17
CA ALA A 230 33.88 -20.38 -4.62
C ALA A 230 35.15 -20.41 -5.49
N ARG A 231 36.22 -21.08 -5.03
CA ARG A 231 37.47 -21.27 -5.80
C ARG A 231 38.07 -22.68 -5.76
N ARG A 232 37.27 -23.72 -5.44
CA ARG A 232 37.65 -25.13 -5.65
C ARG A 232 36.43 -25.93 -6.12
N GLY A 233 36.54 -26.51 -7.32
CA GLY A 233 35.50 -27.27 -8.02
C GLY A 233 35.56 -27.01 -9.52
N SER A 234 36.69 -27.30 -10.16
CA SER A 234 36.84 -28.48 -11.04
C SER A 234 35.88 -28.42 -12.23
N ARG A 235 36.28 -27.87 -13.38
CA ARG A 235 36.81 -28.68 -14.51
C ARG A 235 36.27 -30.12 -14.46
N GLY A 236 35.20 -30.36 -15.19
CA GLY A 236 34.63 -31.66 -15.47
C GLY A 236 34.01 -31.60 -16.87
N HIS A 237 34.69 -32.25 -17.81
CA HIS A 237 34.31 -32.48 -19.19
C HIS A 237 33.48 -33.78 -19.26
N ILE A 238 33.03 -34.12 -20.48
CA ILE A 238 32.59 -35.46 -20.97
C ILE A 238 31.05 -35.66 -20.99
N PRO A 239 30.47 -36.39 -21.96
CA PRO A 239 30.85 -36.66 -23.36
C PRO A 239 29.89 -36.05 -24.39
#